data_AF-W2CWP2-F1
#
_entry.id   AF-W2CWP2-F1
#
_cell.length_a   1.000
_cell.length_b   1.000
_cell.length_c   1.000
_cell.angle_alpha   90.00
_cell.angle_beta   90.00
_cell.angle_gamma   90.00
#
_symmetry.space_group_name_H-M   'P 1'
#
loop_
_entity.id
_entity.type
_entity.pdbx_description
1 polymer ?
#
loop_
_entity_poly.entity_id
_entity_poly.type
_entity_poly.pdbx_seq_one_letter_code
_entity_poly.pdbx_strand_id
1 'polypeptide(L)'
;VVLTVLSREGDGTAEKDLLDVVEKALNSENVRPVADRLTVRSAEIIPYRVEATIFLYPGPEAEPVMAAAKASLQKYIASQTRLGRDIRRSAIFAALHVEGVQ
;
A
#
# COMPACT_ATOMS: atom_id res chain seq x y z
N VAL A 1 -15.86 8.92 -16.67
CA VAL A 1 -14.91 8.94 -15.51
C VAL A 1 -14.51 7.51 -15.12
N VAL A 2 -13.27 7.27 -14.68
CA VAL A 2 -12.82 5.95 -14.19
C VAL A 2 -12.59 6.02 -12.69
N LEU A 3 -13.17 5.09 -11.93
CA LEU A 3 -12.92 4.94 -10.50
C LEU A 3 -12.18 3.63 -10.24
N THR A 4 -11.06 3.74 -9.56
CA THR A 4 -10.25 2.61 -9.13
C THR A 4 -10.56 2.30 -7.68
N VAL A 5 -10.96 1.06 -7.40
CA VAL A 5 -11.27 0.57 -6.05
C VAL A 5 -10.14 -0.33 -5.59
N LEU A 6 -9.59 -0.03 -4.41
CA LEU A 6 -8.62 -0.88 -3.73
C LEU A 6 -9.31 -1.47 -2.49
N SER A 7 -9.35 -2.80 -2.41
CA SER A 7 -9.83 -3.49 -1.22
C SER A 7 -8.83 -3.33 -0.07
N ARG A 8 -9.32 -3.37 1.17
CA ARG A 8 -8.44 -3.46 2.36
C ARG A 8 -8.26 -4.89 2.82
N GLU A 9 -8.97 -5.83 2.22
CA GLU A 9 -8.93 -7.25 2.53
C GLU A 9 -8.04 -7.98 1.52
N GLY A 10 -7.43 -9.07 1.98
CA GLY A 10 -6.56 -9.91 1.14
C GLY A 10 -5.34 -9.16 0.58
N ASP A 11 -5.14 -9.29 -0.73
CA ASP A 11 -4.04 -8.68 -1.48
C ASP A 11 -4.36 -7.28 -2.02
N GLY A 12 -5.56 -6.75 -1.71
CA GLY A 12 -6.05 -5.47 -2.19
C GLY A 12 -6.93 -5.55 -3.43
N THR A 13 -7.10 -6.73 -4.02
CA THR A 13 -8.01 -6.93 -5.15
C THR A 13 -9.46 -6.69 -4.73
N ALA A 14 -10.20 -5.88 -5.49
CA ALA A 14 -11.62 -5.66 -5.27
C ALA A 14 -12.43 -6.73 -6.02
N GLU A 15 -13.12 -7.59 -5.28
CA GLU A 15 -14.02 -8.59 -5.86
C GLU A 15 -15.23 -7.94 -6.54
N LYS A 16 -15.86 -8.69 -7.45
CA LYS A 16 -16.98 -8.21 -8.26
C LYS A 16 -18.15 -7.72 -7.39
N ASP A 17 -18.44 -8.40 -6.28
CA ASP A 17 -19.52 -8.02 -5.37
C ASP A 17 -19.28 -6.61 -4.76
N LEU A 18 -18.03 -6.28 -4.42
CA LEU A 18 -17.66 -4.94 -3.93
C LEU A 18 -17.78 -3.89 -5.04
N LEU A 19 -17.37 -4.23 -6.27
CA LEU A 19 -17.49 -3.33 -7.42
C LEU A 19 -18.95 -3.03 -7.73
N ASP A 20 -19.83 -4.03 -7.68
CA ASP A 20 -21.27 -3.90 -7.93
C ASP A 20 -21.95 -3.04 -6.85
N VAL A 21 -21.55 -3.17 -5.58
CA VAL A 21 -22.02 -2.30 -4.48
C VAL A 21 -21.61 -0.85 -4.71
N VAL A 22 -20.36 -0.62 -5.10
CA VAL A 22 -19.83 0.73 -5.40
C VAL A 22 -20.53 1.32 -6.62
N GLU A 23 -20.71 0.53 -7.68
CA GLU A 23 -21.42 0.96 -8.88
C GLU A 23 -22.87 1.34 -8.56
N LYS A 24 -23.59 0.51 -7.80
CA LYS A 24 -24.97 0.77 -7.39
C LYS A 24 -25.08 2.03 -6.52
N ALA A 25 -24.18 2.22 -5.56
CA ALA A 25 -24.14 3.41 -4.71
C ALA A 25 -23.85 4.70 -5.49
N LEU A 26 -23.06 4.61 -6.56
CA LEU A 26 -22.72 5.74 -7.43
C LEU A 26 -23.71 5.95 -8.60
N ASN A 27 -24.67 5.04 -8.75
CA ASN A 27 -25.73 5.08 -9.75
C ASN A 27 -27.09 5.53 -9.14
N SER A 28 -27.24 5.52 -7.81
CA SER A 28 -28.42 6.06 -7.13
C SER A 28 -28.53 7.59 -7.23
N GLU A 29 -29.11 8.03 -8.34
CA GLU A 29 -30.07 9.13 -8.52
C GLU A 29 -29.76 10.59 -8.16
N ASN A 30 -28.62 11.00 -7.58
CA ASN A 30 -28.51 12.41 -7.11
C ASN A 30 -27.30 13.26 -7.56
N VAL A 31 -26.47 12.83 -8.53
CA VAL A 31 -25.23 13.59 -8.89
C VAL A 31 -24.92 13.75 -10.39
N ARG A 32 -25.70 13.22 -11.36
CA ARG A 32 -25.22 13.21 -12.77
C ARG A 32 -26.00 14.08 -13.77
N PRO A 33 -25.30 14.95 -14.53
CA PRO A 33 -25.70 15.35 -15.87
C PRO A 33 -25.47 14.19 -16.87
N VAL A 34 -26.54 13.84 -17.57
CA VAL A 34 -26.84 12.92 -18.69
C VAL A 34 -25.71 12.18 -19.48
N ALA A 35 -24.42 12.56 -19.44
CA ALA A 35 -23.41 12.08 -20.41
C ALA A 35 -22.15 11.38 -19.84
N ASP A 36 -21.98 11.20 -18.53
CA ASP A 36 -20.74 10.61 -18.00
C ASP A 36 -20.87 9.11 -17.70
N ARG A 37 -20.25 8.28 -18.56
CA ARG A 37 -20.09 6.84 -18.33
C ARG A 37 -19.04 6.64 -17.23
N LEU A 38 -19.48 6.08 -16.10
CA LEU A 38 -18.59 5.70 -15.00
C LEU A 38 -18.14 4.26 -15.22
N THR A 39 -16.84 4.04 -15.18
CA THR A 39 -16.28 2.69 -15.20
C THR A 39 -15.60 2.47 -13.84
N VAL A 40 -16.13 1.53 -13.06
CA VAL A 40 -15.50 1.09 -11.81
C VAL A 40 -14.57 -0.07 -12.15
N ARG A 41 -13.32 -0.03 -11.68
CA ARG A 41 -12.32 -1.10 -11.89
C ARG A 41 -11.59 -1.39 -10.59
N SER A 42 -11.15 -2.64 -10.42
CA SER A 42 -10.21 -2.99 -9.35
C SER A 42 -8.86 -2.34 -9.60
N ALA A 43 -8.16 -2.00 -8.53
CA ALA A 43 -6.74 -1.70 -8.58
C ALA A 43 -5.96 -2.90 -9.13
N GLU A 44 -4.94 -2.61 -9.92
CA GLU A 44 -3.95 -3.62 -10.34
C GLU A 44 -2.97 -3.82 -9.18
N ILE A 45 -2.89 -5.06 -8.69
CA ILE A 45 -1.97 -5.42 -7.61
C ILE A 45 -0.67 -5.90 -8.21
N ILE A 46 0.38 -5.10 -8.05
CA ILE A 46 1.74 -5.46 -8.47
C ILE A 46 2.47 -6.03 -7.27
N PRO A 47 2.70 -7.36 -7.19
CA PRO A 47 3.44 -7.95 -6.10
C PRO A 47 4.90 -7.52 -6.17
N TYR A 48 5.46 -7.12 -5.03
CA TYR A 48 6.87 -6.75 -4.92
C TYR A 48 7.50 -7.37 -3.67
N ARG A 49 8.82 -7.52 -3.70
CA ARG A 49 9.62 -7.97 -2.57
C ARG A 49 10.74 -6.97 -2.30
N VAL A 50 11.00 -6.72 -1.03
CA VAL A 50 12.14 -5.92 -0.57
C VAL A 50 13.14 -6.87 0.05
N GLU A 51 14.31 -6.99 -0.56
CA GLU A 51 15.47 -7.69 0.00
C GLU A 51 16.52 -6.64 0.34
N ALA A 52 16.95 -6.62 1.59
CA ALA A 52 17.91 -5.64 2.11
C ALA A 52 18.93 -6.30 3.02
N THR A 53 20.20 -5.93 2.84
CA THR A 53 21.30 -6.31 3.70
C THR A 53 21.63 -5.13 4.59
N ILE A 54 21.52 -5.32 5.91
CA ILE A 54 21.73 -4.27 6.91
C ILE A 54 23.07 -4.52 7.58
N PHE A 55 23.93 -3.50 7.62
CA PHE A 55 25.17 -3.53 8.38
C PHE A 55 24.93 -2.82 9.72
N LEU A 56 25.33 -3.48 10.80
CA LEU A 56 25.14 -3.02 12.17
C LEU A 56 26.49 -2.66 12.78
N TYR A 57 26.48 -1.68 13.68
CA TYR A 57 27.66 -1.42 14.50
C TYR A 57 27.98 -2.64 15.38
N PRO A 58 29.27 -2.90 15.67
CA PRO A 58 29.66 -3.99 16.54
C PRO A 58 29.11 -3.76 17.97
N GLY A 59 28.19 -4.63 18.39
CA GLY A 59 27.56 -4.59 19.71
C GLY A 59 26.67 -5.82 19.95
N PRO A 60 26.28 -6.10 21.21
CA PRO A 60 25.43 -7.24 21.54
C PRO A 60 23.96 -7.09 21.09
N GLU A 61 23.56 -5.92 20.59
CA GLU A 61 22.17 -5.54 20.32
C GLU A 61 21.71 -5.83 18.88
N ALA A 62 22.33 -6.78 18.17
CA ALA A 62 22.01 -7.03 16.76
C ALA A 62 20.57 -7.50 16.52
N GLU A 63 20.05 -8.40 17.36
CA GLU A 63 18.68 -8.91 17.25
C GLU A 63 17.60 -7.82 17.44
N PRO A 64 17.61 -7.00 18.52
CA PRO A 64 16.59 -5.97 18.71
C PRO A 64 16.65 -4.89 17.63
N VAL A 65 17.84 -4.53 17.12
CA VAL A 65 17.97 -3.55 16.02
C VAL A 65 17.36 -4.10 14.73
N MET A 66 17.61 -5.38 14.40
CA MET A 66 17.01 -6.00 13.22
C MET A 66 15.49 -6.14 13.34
N ALA A 67 14.98 -6.44 14.54
CA ALA A 67 13.54 -6.44 14.81
C ALA A 67 12.91 -5.04 14.65
N ALA A 68 13.58 -4.00 15.14
CA ALA A 68 13.15 -2.61 15.01
C ALA A 68 13.12 -2.16 13.54
N ALA A 69 14.17 -2.47 12.77
CA ALA A 69 14.22 -2.18 11.33
C ALA A 69 13.07 -2.86 10.57
N LYS A 70 12.79 -4.13 10.89
CA LYS A 70 11.66 -4.86 10.29
C LYS A 70 10.31 -4.24 10.65
N ALA A 71 10.11 -3.88 11.91
CA ALA A 71 8.88 -3.22 12.36
C ALA A 71 8.68 -1.85 11.68
N SER A 72 9.76 -1.07 11.54
CA SER A 72 9.75 0.21 10.83
C SER A 72 9.38 0.06 9.35
N LEU A 73 9.96 -0.93 8.66
CA LEU A 73 9.62 -1.24 7.27
C LEU A 73 8.16 -1.67 7.13
N GLN A 74 7.65 -2.53 8.01
CA GLN A 74 6.25 -2.95 8.00
C GLN A 74 5.30 -1.76 8.20
N LYS A 75 5.64 -0.84 9.11
CA LYS A 75 4.88 0.40 9.32
C LYS A 75 4.89 1.30 8.09
N TYR A 76 6.04 1.41 7.41
CA TYR A 76 6.13 2.14 6.14
C TYR A 76 5.22 1.51 5.08
N ILE A 77 5.30 0.19 4.86
CA ILE A 77 4.46 -0.51 3.89
C ILE A 77 2.97 -0.29 4.18
N ALA A 78 2.55 -0.47 5.44
CA ALA A 78 1.16 -0.25 5.85
C ALA A 78 0.67 1.19 5.64
N SER A 79 1.57 2.18 5.68
CA SER A 79 1.22 3.58 5.38
C SER A 79 1.04 3.85 3.88
N GLN A 80 1.69 3.05 3.02
CA GLN A 80 1.71 3.23 1.58
C GLN A 80 0.68 2.37 0.83
N THR A 81 -0.09 1.52 1.50
CA THR A 81 -1.16 0.69 0.90
C THR A 81 -2.38 1.49 0.41
N ARG A 82 -2.22 2.77 0.07
CA ARG A 82 -3.28 3.63 -0.47
C ARG A 82 -3.04 3.91 -1.96
N LEU A 83 -4.11 4.01 -2.72
CA LEU A 83 -4.04 4.42 -4.13
C LEU A 83 -3.36 5.78 -4.29
N GLY A 84 -2.52 5.90 -5.34
CA GLY A 84 -1.76 7.11 -5.64
C GLY A 84 -0.51 7.32 -4.78
N ARG A 85 -0.13 6.32 -3.96
CA ARG A 85 1.16 6.29 -3.27
C ARG A 85 2.16 5.44 -4.06
N ASP A 86 3.42 5.85 -3.99
CA ASP A 86 4.52 5.21 -4.69
C ASP A 86 5.51 4.64 -3.67
N ILE A 87 6.04 3.45 -3.96
CA ILE A 87 7.02 2.77 -3.13
C ILE A 87 8.42 3.22 -3.57
N ARG A 88 8.99 4.15 -2.82
CA ARG A 88 10.27 4.77 -3.16
C ARG A 88 11.41 4.05 -2.49
N ARG A 89 12.48 3.76 -3.25
CA ARG A 89 13.72 3.18 -2.72
C ARG A 89 14.30 4.02 -1.56
N SER A 90 14.31 5.34 -1.71
CA SER A 90 14.80 6.26 -0.66
C SER A 90 14.00 6.16 0.64
N ALA A 91 12.69 5.95 0.56
CA ALA A 91 11.84 5.79 1.73
C ALA A 91 12.03 4.41 2.39
N ILE A 92 12.32 3.37 1.61
CA ILE A 92 12.72 2.05 2.14
C ILE A 92 14.06 2.18 2.89
N PHE A 93 15.06 2.87 2.32
CA PHE A 93 16.32 3.13 3.01
C PHE A 93 16.10 3.88 4.32
N ALA A 94 15.30 4.95 4.30
CA ALA A 94 14.98 5.72 5.50
C ALA A 94 14.23 4.88 6.57
N ALA A 95 13.34 3.97 6.15
CA ALA A 95 12.63 3.09 7.06
C ALA A 95 13.54 2.04 7.71
N LEU A 96 14.54 1.55 6.96
CA LEU A 96 15.51 0.56 7.45
C LEU A 96 16.63 1.17 8.29
N HIS A 97 16.86 2.47 8.16
CA HIS A 97 17.88 3.19 8.93
C HIS A 97 17.36 3.55 10.33
N VAL A 98 17.43 2.57 11.23
CA VAL A 98 17.12 2.72 12.66
C VAL A 98 18.40 2.92 13.47
N GLU A 99 18.28 3.33 14.73
CA GLU A 99 19.43 3.46 15.63
C GLU A 99 20.24 2.14 15.68
N GLY A 100 21.55 2.23 15.45
CA GLY A 100 22.45 1.08 15.39
C GLY A 100 22.76 0.56 13.98
N VAL A 101 22.15 1.12 12.93
CA VAL A 101 22.43 0.80 11.51
C VAL A 101 23.46 1.77 10.91
N GLN A 102 24.36 1.24 10.07
CA GLN A 102 25.40 2.00 9.34
C GLN A 102 25.03 2.25 7.87
#